data_AF-A0A858QWC0-F1
#
_entry.id   AF-A0A858QWC0-F1
#
_cell.length_a   1.000
_cell.length_b   1.000
_cell.length_c   1.000
_cell.angle_alpha   90.00
_cell.angle_beta   90.00
_cell.angle_gamma   90.00
#
_symmetry.space_group_name_H-M   'P 1'
#
loop_
_entity.id
_entity.type
_entity.pdbx_description
1 polymer ?
#
loop_
_entity_poly.entity_id
_entity_poly.type
_entity_poly.pdbx_seq_one_letter_code
_entity_poly.pdbx_strand_id
1 'polypeptide(L)'
;MNIKHLLLPLVLLVNQAAQAEDAPCKVKIYASSTAELSSAVADLYGFRKEPSLGYLTVTCVNPASFQSLEFVNPQVHVTGGGLDQTLTMKEMYESTRVIYTTNFQFVHGNEMQFAINTPLEGSEGVLDHKFSQVFYNR
;
A
#
# COMPACT_ATOMS: atom_id res chain seq x y z
N MET A 1 43.29 -51.66 26.35
CA MET A 1 42.29 -50.61 26.68
C MET A 1 42.69 -49.33 25.97
N ASN A 2 41.90 -48.91 24.98
CA ASN A 2 42.09 -47.63 24.28
C ASN A 2 40.70 -47.08 23.95
N ILE A 3 40.23 -46.13 24.75
CA ILE A 3 38.98 -45.41 24.48
C ILE A 3 39.38 -44.14 23.73
N LYS A 4 39.10 -44.11 22.43
CA LYS A 4 39.23 -42.90 21.60
C LYS A 4 38.11 -41.94 21.98
N HIS A 5 38.46 -40.77 22.50
CA HIS A 5 37.53 -39.67 22.71
C HIS A 5 37.08 -39.11 21.36
N LEU A 6 35.78 -39.27 21.08
CA LEU A 6 35.09 -38.69 19.94
C LEU A 6 34.83 -37.21 20.27
N LEU A 7 35.63 -36.30 19.71
CA LEU A 7 35.36 -34.86 19.74
C LEU A 7 34.28 -34.56 18.70
N LEU A 8 33.04 -34.35 19.15
CA LEU A 8 31.98 -33.77 18.34
C LEU A 8 32.24 -32.26 18.18
N PRO A 9 32.27 -31.70 16.95
CA PRO A 9 32.26 -30.26 16.78
C PRO A 9 30.89 -29.72 17.19
N LEU A 10 30.90 -28.88 18.24
CA LEU A 10 29.75 -28.11 18.67
C LEU A 10 29.45 -27.06 17.60
N VAL A 11 28.63 -27.41 16.62
CA VAL A 11 28.09 -26.47 15.65
C VAL A 11 27.12 -25.55 16.41
N LEU A 12 27.59 -24.34 16.72
CA LEU A 12 26.75 -23.24 17.17
C LEU A 12 25.77 -22.89 16.04
N LEU A 13 24.57 -23.47 16.11
CA LEU A 13 23.40 -22.96 15.41
C LEU A 13 23.06 -21.60 16.02
N VAL A 14 23.64 -20.54 15.46
CA VAL A 14 23.13 -19.18 15.66
C VAL A 14 21.79 -19.14 14.93
N ASN A 15 20.72 -19.47 15.66
CA ASN A 15 19.35 -19.20 15.26
C ASN A 15 19.22 -17.68 15.15
N GLN A 16 19.57 -17.12 13.98
CA GLN A 16 19.02 -15.84 13.57
C GLN A 16 17.55 -16.10 13.28
N ALA A 17 16.73 -16.03 14.33
CA ALA A 17 15.33 -15.75 14.16
C ALA A 17 15.27 -14.36 13.52
N ALA A 18 15.32 -14.32 12.19
CA ALA A 18 14.85 -13.18 11.45
C ALA A 18 13.39 -13.01 11.88
N GLN A 19 13.14 -12.12 12.84
CA GLN A 19 11.81 -11.61 13.05
C GLN A 19 11.44 -10.99 11.71
N ALA A 20 10.57 -11.67 10.96
CA ALA A 20 9.78 -10.99 9.97
C ALA A 20 9.05 -9.90 10.76
N GLU A 21 9.55 -8.68 10.70
CA GLU A 21 8.85 -7.52 11.24
C GLU A 21 7.49 -7.52 10.56
N ASP A 22 6.45 -7.84 11.35
CA ASP A 22 5.09 -7.71 10.89
C ASP A 22 4.94 -6.30 10.33
N ALA A 23 4.48 -6.19 9.07
CA ALA A 23 4.27 -4.89 8.44
C ALA A 23 3.51 -3.98 9.41
N PRO A 24 3.97 -2.73 9.64
CA PRO A 24 3.54 -1.89 10.76
C PRO A 24 2.03 -1.60 10.78
N CYS A 25 1.34 -1.87 9.67
CA CYS A 25 -0.11 -1.87 9.58
C CYS A 25 -0.65 -2.89 8.56
N LYS A 26 -1.97 -3.10 8.62
CA LYS A 26 -2.73 -3.71 7.54
C LYS A 26 -3.22 -2.64 6.57
N VAL A 27 -2.85 -2.79 5.31
CA VAL A 27 -3.15 -1.82 4.25
C VAL A 27 -4.45 -2.23 3.57
N LYS A 28 -5.37 -1.29 3.43
CA LYS A 28 -6.59 -1.45 2.64
C LYS A 28 -6.51 -0.53 1.43
N ILE A 29 -6.74 -1.10 0.27
CA ILE A 29 -6.66 -0.41 -1.01
C ILE A 29 -7.96 -0.62 -1.76
N TYR A 30 -8.51 0.45 -2.30
CA TYR A 30 -9.56 0.40 -3.29
C TYR A 30 -9.14 1.19 -4.51
N ALA A 31 -9.13 0.54 -5.66
CA ALA A 31 -8.90 1.19 -6.95
C ALA A 31 -10.01 0.78 -7.92
N SER A 32 -10.69 1.77 -8.52
CA SER A 32 -11.64 1.52 -9.61
C SER A 32 -11.72 2.73 -10.56
N SER A 33 -12.49 2.59 -11.65
CA SER A 33 -12.83 3.71 -12.53
C SER A 33 -13.71 4.72 -11.80
N THR A 34 -13.47 6.01 -12.01
CA THR A 34 -14.34 7.08 -11.50
C THR A 34 -15.71 7.11 -12.19
N ALA A 35 -15.86 6.44 -13.33
CA ALA A 35 -17.14 6.28 -14.01
C ALA A 35 -18.16 5.53 -13.13
N GLU A 36 -17.69 4.57 -12.33
CA GLU A 36 -18.52 3.73 -11.45
C GLU A 36 -18.94 4.44 -10.16
N LEU A 37 -18.31 5.57 -9.81
CA LEU A 37 -18.63 6.32 -8.59
C LEU A 37 -19.95 7.07 -8.73
N SER A 38 -20.75 7.07 -7.67
CA SER A 38 -21.84 8.05 -7.56
C SER A 38 -21.25 9.47 -7.43
N SER A 39 -21.96 10.48 -7.94
CA SER A 39 -21.47 11.86 -7.86
C SER A 39 -21.29 12.32 -6.42
N ALA A 40 -22.18 11.92 -5.51
CA ALA A 40 -22.08 12.25 -4.09
C ALA A 40 -20.80 11.70 -3.44
N VAL A 41 -20.38 10.48 -3.80
CA VAL A 41 -19.13 9.89 -3.30
C VAL A 41 -17.92 10.59 -3.93
N ALA A 42 -17.98 10.89 -5.23
CA ALA A 42 -16.91 11.64 -5.89
C ALA A 42 -16.69 13.00 -5.23
N ASP A 43 -17.77 13.75 -4.97
CA ASP A 43 -17.70 15.05 -4.30
C ASP A 43 -17.19 14.93 -2.85
N LEU A 44 -17.68 13.95 -2.09
CA LEU A 44 -17.27 13.71 -0.70
C LEU A 44 -15.76 13.47 -0.56
N TYR A 45 -15.17 12.69 -1.49
CA TYR A 45 -13.75 12.34 -1.47
C TYR A 45 -12.89 13.22 -2.38
N GLY A 46 -13.49 14.21 -3.06
CA GLY A 46 -12.80 15.14 -3.95
C GLY A 46 -12.28 14.51 -5.24
N PHE A 47 -12.92 13.45 -5.73
CA PHE A 47 -12.57 12.81 -7.01
C PHE A 47 -13.19 13.54 -8.18
N ARG A 48 -12.40 13.71 -9.25
CA ARG A 48 -12.94 14.08 -10.55
C ARG A 48 -13.49 12.85 -11.26
N LYS A 49 -14.66 13.00 -11.89
CA LYS A 49 -15.29 11.95 -12.69
C LYS A 49 -15.02 12.15 -14.18
N GLU A 50 -14.21 11.29 -14.76
CA GLU A 50 -13.91 11.29 -16.18
C GLU A 50 -13.66 9.85 -16.69
N PRO A 51 -14.01 9.53 -17.95
CA PRO A 51 -13.83 8.18 -18.51
C PRO A 51 -12.38 7.66 -18.53
N SER A 52 -11.40 8.56 -18.44
CA SER A 52 -9.96 8.24 -18.42
C SER A 52 -9.36 8.26 -17.02
N LEU A 53 -10.17 8.48 -15.97
CA LEU A 53 -9.70 8.58 -14.59
C LEU A 53 -10.18 7.42 -13.74
N GLY A 54 -9.23 6.80 -13.05
CA GLY A 54 -9.47 5.98 -11.89
C GLY A 54 -9.39 6.80 -10.61
N TYR A 55 -9.86 6.20 -9.51
CA TYR A 55 -9.63 6.69 -8.17
C TYR A 55 -8.94 5.61 -7.35
N LEU A 56 -8.05 6.04 -6.46
CA LEU A 56 -7.36 5.20 -5.50
C LEU A 56 -7.69 5.72 -4.10
N THR A 57 -8.04 4.80 -3.19
CA THR A 57 -8.02 5.05 -1.75
C THR A 57 -7.06 4.09 -1.06
N VAL A 58 -6.33 4.60 -0.07
CA VAL A 58 -5.38 3.84 0.75
C VAL A 58 -5.64 4.16 2.21
N THR A 59 -5.67 3.12 3.04
CA THR A 59 -5.74 3.24 4.50
C THR A 59 -4.74 2.28 5.12
N CYS A 60 -4.00 2.73 6.12
CA CYS A 60 -3.09 1.91 6.90
C CYS A 60 -3.66 1.79 8.32
N VAL A 61 -4.02 0.57 8.74
CA VAL A 61 -4.68 0.31 10.03
C VAL A 61 -3.77 -0.52 10.91
N ASN A 62 -3.47 -0.04 12.11
CA ASN A 62 -2.76 -0.82 13.11
C ASN A 62 -3.66 -2.00 13.55
N PRO A 63 -3.24 -3.27 13.36
CA PRO A 63 -4.08 -4.42 13.68
C PRO A 63 -4.31 -4.63 15.18
N ALA A 64 -3.47 -4.07 16.04
CA ALA A 64 -3.58 -4.19 17.49
C ALA A 64 -4.54 -3.15 18.10
N SER A 65 -4.50 -1.91 17.61
CA SER A 65 -5.33 -0.81 18.14
C SER A 65 -6.54 -0.46 17.27
N PHE A 66 -6.60 -0.96 16.03
CA PHE A 66 -7.57 -0.58 14.99
C PHE A 66 -7.57 0.92 14.62
N GLN A 67 -6.56 1.66 15.06
CA GLN A 67 -6.36 3.06 14.69
C GLN A 67 -5.71 3.16 13.30
N SER A 68 -6.04 4.23 12.56
CA SER A 68 -5.30 4.59 11.35
C SER A 68 -3.89 5.04 11.72
N LEU A 69 -2.91 4.61 10.94
CA LEU A 69 -1.58 5.21 10.93
C LEU A 69 -1.51 6.21 9.78
N GLU A 70 -0.87 7.34 10.05
CA GLU A 70 -0.71 8.45 9.11
C GLU A 70 0.56 8.29 8.28
N PHE A 71 0.59 8.90 7.10
CA PHE A 71 1.71 8.85 6.16
C PHE A 71 2.36 10.23 6.04
N VAL A 72 3.68 10.26 5.93
CA VAL A 72 4.42 11.49 5.65
C VAL A 72 4.51 11.70 4.14
N ASN A 73 3.84 12.74 3.61
CA ASN A 73 3.84 13.12 2.19
C ASN A 73 3.56 11.94 1.23
N PRO A 74 2.41 11.26 1.38
CA PRO A 74 2.15 10.01 0.68
C PRO A 74 2.09 10.21 -0.83
N GLN A 75 2.81 9.35 -1.56
CA GLN A 75 2.81 9.29 -3.01
C GLN A 75 2.55 7.87 -3.51
N VAL A 76 1.93 7.78 -4.68
CA VAL A 76 1.79 6.55 -5.43
C VAL A 76 2.40 6.74 -6.82
N HIS A 77 3.20 5.77 -7.24
CA HIS A 77 3.70 5.66 -8.59
C HIS A 77 2.83 4.69 -9.38
N VAL A 78 2.34 5.11 -10.54
CA VAL A 78 1.40 4.37 -11.38
C VAL A 78 1.95 4.25 -12.79
N THR A 79 2.12 3.02 -13.28
CA THR A 79 2.59 2.73 -14.64
C THR A 79 1.63 1.79 -15.36
N GLY A 80 1.57 1.88 -16.69
CA GLY A 80 0.72 0.98 -17.50
C GLY A 80 0.07 1.70 -18.68
N GLY A 81 -0.21 0.96 -19.76
CA GLY A 81 -0.82 1.54 -20.96
C GLY A 81 -0.02 2.69 -21.61
N GLY A 82 1.30 2.72 -21.42
CA GLY A 82 2.17 3.82 -21.88
C GLY A 82 2.18 5.05 -20.96
N LEU A 83 1.51 4.99 -19.81
CA LEU A 83 1.53 6.03 -18.78
C LEU A 83 2.59 5.72 -17.72
N ASP A 84 3.18 6.78 -17.18
CA ASP A 84 4.09 6.78 -16.02
C ASP A 84 3.78 8.05 -15.20
N GLN A 85 3.24 7.88 -14.00
CA GLN A 85 2.68 8.95 -13.18
C GLN A 85 3.15 8.80 -11.74
N THR A 86 3.62 9.90 -11.13
CA THR A 86 3.80 9.97 -9.67
C THR A 86 2.78 10.96 -9.11
N LEU A 87 1.95 10.50 -8.20
CA LEU A 87 0.76 11.22 -7.73
C LEU A 87 0.83 11.40 -6.22
N THR A 88 0.73 12.65 -5.76
CA THR A 88 0.55 12.95 -4.34
C THR A 88 -0.85 12.55 -3.92
N MET A 89 -0.95 11.80 -2.82
CA MET A 89 -2.24 11.43 -2.24
C MET A 89 -2.70 12.53 -1.29
N LYS A 90 -3.97 12.91 -1.40
CA LYS A 90 -4.63 13.85 -0.50
C LYS A 90 -5.12 13.10 0.73
N GLU A 91 -4.95 13.69 1.89
CA GLU A 91 -5.48 13.18 3.14
C GLU A 91 -6.94 13.60 3.36
N MET A 92 -7.75 12.66 3.84
CA MET A 92 -9.16 12.85 4.20
C MET A 92 -9.44 12.15 5.53
N TYR A 93 -10.20 12.81 6.40
CA TYR A 93 -10.57 12.26 7.71
C TYR A 93 -12.04 11.83 7.73
N GLU A 94 -12.27 10.55 8.05
CA GLU A 94 -13.60 9.99 8.29
C GLU A 94 -13.67 9.45 9.71
N SER A 95 -14.20 10.27 10.62
CA SER A 95 -14.25 9.98 12.07
C SER A 95 -12.84 9.69 12.62
N THR A 96 -12.52 8.45 12.95
CA THR A 96 -11.22 8.03 13.49
C THR A 96 -10.28 7.46 12.43
N ARG A 97 -10.67 7.49 11.15
CA ARG A 97 -9.90 6.93 10.05
C ARG A 97 -9.32 8.03 9.18
N VAL A 98 -8.05 7.86 8.86
CA VAL A 98 -7.36 8.65 7.84
C VAL A 98 -7.36 7.85 6.54
N ILE A 99 -7.86 8.45 5.48
CA ILE A 99 -7.97 7.87 4.14
C ILE A 99 -7.16 8.75 3.18
N TYR A 100 -6.25 8.14 2.45
CA TYR A 100 -5.45 8.80 1.44
C TYR A 100 -6.06 8.55 0.07
N THR A 101 -6.31 9.62 -0.68
CA THR A 101 -7.04 9.55 -1.95
C THR A 101 -6.26 10.21 -3.08
N THR A 102 -6.38 9.67 -4.29
CA THR A 102 -5.95 10.36 -5.51
C THR A 102 -6.75 9.89 -6.72
N ASN A 103 -6.85 10.75 -7.74
CA ASN A 103 -7.18 10.30 -9.09
C ASN A 103 -5.91 9.86 -9.82
N PHE A 104 -6.03 8.91 -10.75
CA PHE A 104 -4.96 8.51 -11.66
C PHE A 104 -5.50 8.32 -13.07
N GLN A 105 -4.69 8.58 -14.10
CA GLN A 105 -5.07 8.22 -15.47
C GLN A 105 -4.85 6.74 -15.73
N PHE A 106 -5.73 6.11 -16.51
CA PHE A 106 -5.55 4.75 -16.99
C PHE A 106 -5.98 4.60 -18.44
N VAL A 107 -5.50 3.54 -19.09
CA VAL A 107 -5.95 3.12 -20.42
C VAL A 107 -6.82 1.88 -20.30
N HIS A 108 -8.02 1.94 -20.88
CA HIS A 108 -8.99 0.84 -20.86
C HIS A 108 -8.38 -0.50 -21.25
N GLY A 109 -8.61 -1.52 -20.43
CA GLY A 109 -8.15 -2.89 -20.68
C GLY A 109 -6.65 -3.11 -20.52
N ASN A 110 -5.87 -2.08 -20.17
CA ASN A 110 -4.45 -2.25 -19.84
C ASN A 110 -4.29 -2.53 -18.34
N GLU A 111 -3.31 -3.37 -18.01
CA GLU A 111 -2.87 -3.53 -16.63
C GLU A 111 -2.13 -2.26 -16.19
N MET A 112 -2.55 -1.73 -15.05
CA MET A 112 -1.85 -0.65 -14.35
C MET A 112 -1.18 -1.22 -13.11
N GLN A 113 0.06 -0.83 -12.88
CA GLN A 113 0.88 -1.22 -11.73
C GLN A 113 1.00 -0.04 -10.80
N PHE A 114 0.90 -0.29 -9.50
CA PHE A 114 0.93 0.72 -8.45
C PHE A 114 2.04 0.38 -7.49
N ALA A 115 2.82 1.38 -7.10
CA ALA A 115 3.82 1.28 -6.05
C ALA A 115 3.65 2.45 -5.07
N ILE A 116 3.43 2.11 -3.80
CA ILE A 116 3.35 3.05 -2.69
C ILE A 116 4.57 2.81 -1.82
N ASN A 117 5.42 3.83 -1.70
CA ASN A 117 6.57 3.83 -0.81
C ASN A 117 6.49 5.12 0.01
N THR A 118 6.02 5.03 1.25
CA THR A 118 5.82 6.21 2.10
C THR A 118 6.18 5.92 3.55
N PRO A 119 6.94 6.80 4.22
CA PRO A 119 7.16 6.70 5.65
C PRO A 119 5.84 6.82 6.42
N LEU A 120 5.74 6.11 7.54
CA LEU A 120 4.67 6.27 8.50
C LEU A 120 4.99 7.39 9.48
N GLU A 121 4.02 8.24 9.76
CA GLU A 121 4.19 9.31 10.74
C GLU A 121 4.41 8.75 12.15
N GLY A 122 5.34 9.36 12.89
CA GLY A 122 5.63 8.98 14.28
C GLY A 122 6.32 7.63 14.46
N SER A 123 6.89 7.03 13.40
CA SER A 123 7.66 5.78 13.48
C SER A 123 8.81 5.74 12.47
N GLU A 124 9.73 4.78 12.64
CA GLU A 124 10.74 4.46 11.62
C GLU A 124 10.19 3.52 10.51
N GLY A 125 8.91 3.16 10.59
CA GLY A 125 8.27 2.25 9.64
C GLY A 125 8.02 2.90 8.27
N VAL A 126 8.11 2.09 7.22
CA VAL A 126 7.77 2.48 5.85
C VAL A 126 6.69 1.55 5.34
N LEU A 127 5.68 2.12 4.69
CA LEU A 127 4.78 1.36 3.85
C LEU A 127 5.45 1.15 2.49
N ASP A 128 5.83 -0.09 2.17
CA ASP A 128 6.21 -0.53 0.82
C ASP A 128 5.16 -1.52 0.31
N HIS A 129 4.32 -1.06 -0.61
CA HIS A 129 3.23 -1.86 -1.15
C HIS A 129 3.10 -1.74 -2.66
N LYS A 130 2.90 -2.87 -3.33
CA LYS A 130 2.77 -2.95 -4.78
C LYS A 130 1.61 -3.84 -5.17
N PHE A 131 0.84 -3.43 -6.17
CA PHE A 131 -0.25 -4.22 -6.73
C PHE A 131 -0.48 -3.86 -8.19
N SER A 132 -1.17 -4.73 -8.92
CA SER A 132 -1.55 -4.52 -10.31
C SER A 132 -3.04 -4.78 -10.50
N GLN A 133 -3.68 -4.01 -11.38
CA GLN A 133 -5.09 -4.17 -11.70
C GLN A 133 -5.39 -3.70 -13.12
N VAL A 134 -6.33 -4.38 -13.79
CA VAL A 134 -6.87 -3.96 -15.08
C VAL A 134 -8.16 -3.16 -14.84
N PHE A 135 -8.28 -2.02 -15.50
CA PHE A 135 -9.41 -1.10 -15.34
C PHE A 135 -10.27 -1.02 -16.60
N TYR A 136 -11.58 -0.91 -16.38
CA TYR A 136 -12.60 -0.76 -17.40
C TYR A 136 -13.58 0.32 -16.96
N ASN A 137 -14.17 1.04 -17.91
CA ASN A 137 -15.40 1.78 -17.64
C ASN A 137 -16.55 0.79 -17.72
N ARG A 138 -17.33 0.69 -16.65
CA ARG A 138 -18.57 -0.08 -16.61
C ARG A 138 -19.75 0.85 -16.41
#